data_AF-W9Y6B7-F1
#
_entry.id   AF-W9Y6B7-F1
#
_cell.length_a   1.000
_cell.length_b   1.000
_cell.length_c   1.000
_cell.angle_alpha   90.00
_cell.angle_beta   90.00
_cell.angle_gamma   90.00
#
_symmetry.space_group_name_H-M   'P 1'
#
loop_
_entity.id
_entity.type
_entity.pdbx_description
1 polymer ?
#
loop_
_entity_poly.entity_id
_entity_poly.type
_entity_poly.pdbx_seq_one_letter_code
_entity_poly.pdbx_strand_id
1 'polypeptide(L)'
;MLPSVEEHSRQCIKELFHFITIQGDGDYIGERVSQLEHSLQTAQRAVDAGVSDETVLAALLHDVGRFIPAAAKMPAMIAPNGEVIGRESHEILGEKYLRGLGFSDTICQLVGAHVMAKRYLTAVDQGYYDGLSKSSKTSLKFQGGIFTQEQVREAEKDPLLAAKLAIRRWDDLAKVPDMETLPLDHYEPMAVESLLASRSTVELHGRTYRLPQRPTVVVCVDGFDPEYLDRGISDGIIPHLASFVQSGFSRTAKCTMPSFTNPNNVSIITGAPTSMHGIAGNFFLDRSTRQEHMIVDDTLLRGSTILEQMARRGVRVAAITAKDKLRAIINHGLDCSRGAICFSAQFANKCTETENGISEVEKWLGLSTPDQYSGDLSLFVLKAGVKLLEEDRADLFYLTLSDYVQHKHAPGTKEANEFMSAIDSCIGQLVDLGATVAVTGDHGMNDKSKDDGTPNVLFLEEELDRKFGRGFARVICPITDPFVRHHGALGSFVRIHFNQDSGNVDEVVEYCRSFPQVELAVDGKTASELFQMPLDREGDVVVVAQKNAVLGSREEEHDLTSLGDHRLRSHGGLSEQAIPLLLSVPVKEPVVEREWRNFDAFDLALNW
;
A
#
# COMPACT_ATOMS: atom_id res chain seq x y z
N MET A 1 -5.40 -18.14 -11.18
CA MET A 1 -5.12 -16.74 -11.53
C MET A 1 -6.44 -16.07 -11.82
N LEU A 2 -6.61 -14.80 -11.42
CA LEU A 2 -7.87 -14.09 -11.63
C LEU A 2 -8.04 -13.70 -13.11
N PRO A 3 -9.27 -13.82 -13.68
CA PRO A 3 -9.54 -13.39 -15.06
C PRO A 3 -9.21 -11.93 -15.32
N SER A 4 -9.43 -11.05 -14.33
CA SER A 4 -9.11 -9.62 -14.40
C SER A 4 -7.62 -9.34 -14.60
N VAL A 5 -6.75 -10.08 -13.90
CA VAL A 5 -5.29 -9.98 -14.00
C VAL A 5 -4.81 -10.46 -15.37
N GLU A 6 -5.40 -11.55 -15.87
CA GLU A 6 -5.09 -12.08 -17.20
C GLU A 6 -5.49 -11.07 -18.29
N GLU A 7 -6.72 -10.58 -18.27
CA GLU A 7 -7.22 -9.61 -19.25
C GLU A 7 -6.41 -8.31 -19.21
N HIS A 8 -6.11 -7.79 -18.02
CA HIS A 8 -5.27 -6.61 -17.88
C HIS A 8 -3.87 -6.82 -18.49
N SER A 9 -3.28 -8.00 -18.30
CA SER A 9 -1.96 -8.32 -18.88
C SER A 9 -2.04 -8.44 -20.40
N ARG A 10 -3.08 -9.09 -20.94
CA ARG A 10 -3.35 -9.12 -22.39
C ARG A 10 -3.51 -7.72 -22.97
N GLN A 11 -4.28 -6.86 -22.32
CA GLN A 11 -4.49 -5.48 -22.79
C GLN A 11 -3.18 -4.67 -22.76
N CYS A 12 -2.36 -4.85 -21.72
CA CYS A 12 -1.05 -4.22 -21.61
C CYS A 12 -0.10 -4.64 -22.74
N ILE A 13 -0.05 -5.94 -23.06
CA ILE A 13 0.76 -6.45 -24.17
C ILE A 13 0.24 -5.96 -25.52
N LYS A 14 -1.09 -5.97 -25.72
CA LYS A 14 -1.70 -5.43 -26.94
C LYS A 14 -1.36 -3.96 -27.16
N GLU A 15 -1.42 -3.13 -26.11
CA GLU A 15 -1.02 -1.72 -26.21
C GLU A 15 0.47 -1.57 -26.53
N LEU A 16 1.33 -2.34 -25.86
CA LEU A 16 2.77 -2.36 -26.14
C LEU A 16 3.06 -2.74 -27.60
N PHE A 17 2.45 -3.81 -28.10
CA PHE A 17 2.66 -4.29 -29.47
C PHE A 17 2.04 -3.34 -30.48
N HIS A 18 0.93 -2.68 -30.16
CA HIS A 18 0.34 -1.65 -31.00
C HIS A 18 1.31 -0.48 -31.25
N PHE A 19 2.08 -0.07 -30.23
CA PHE A 19 3.13 0.94 -30.42
C PHE A 19 4.22 0.47 -31.39
N ILE A 20 4.64 -0.80 -31.29
CA ILE A 20 5.62 -1.40 -32.20
C ILE A 20 5.08 -1.42 -33.63
N THR A 21 3.81 -1.78 -33.83
CA THR A 21 3.19 -1.84 -35.17
C THR A 21 3.07 -0.45 -35.81
N ILE A 22 2.49 0.54 -35.12
CA ILE A 22 2.24 1.88 -35.71
C ILE A 22 3.55 2.60 -36.05
N GLN A 23 4.58 2.46 -35.21
CA GLN A 23 5.84 3.16 -35.40
C GLN A 23 6.88 2.31 -36.14
N GLY A 24 6.56 1.03 -36.35
CA GLY A 24 7.41 0.01 -36.95
C GLY A 24 7.58 0.14 -38.45
N ASP A 25 6.60 0.71 -39.17
CA ASP A 25 6.65 0.95 -40.62
C ASP A 25 7.62 2.09 -41.01
N GLY A 26 8.20 2.78 -40.03
CA GLY A 26 9.20 3.81 -40.25
C GLY A 26 10.54 3.26 -40.78
N ASP A 27 11.29 4.12 -41.47
CA ASP A 27 12.66 3.83 -41.92
C ASP A 27 13.57 3.50 -40.72
N TYR A 28 14.32 2.40 -40.83
CA TYR A 28 15.34 2.04 -39.84
C TYR A 28 16.70 2.65 -40.22
N ILE A 29 16.90 3.93 -39.86
CA ILE A 29 18.19 4.63 -39.96
C ILE A 29 18.82 4.52 -41.38
N GLY A 30 17.99 4.53 -42.43
CA GLY A 30 18.42 4.44 -43.82
C GLY A 30 18.75 3.03 -44.33
N GLU A 31 18.44 1.98 -43.58
CA GLU A 31 18.53 0.59 -44.04
C GLU A 31 17.28 0.17 -44.83
N ARG A 32 17.39 -0.88 -45.66
CA ARG A 32 16.26 -1.41 -46.45
C ARG A 32 15.37 -2.37 -45.65
N VAL A 33 15.15 -2.07 -44.37
CA VAL A 33 14.23 -2.78 -43.48
C VAL A 33 13.48 -1.76 -42.64
N SER A 34 12.23 -2.05 -42.29
CA SER A 34 11.46 -1.26 -41.33
C SER A 34 11.94 -1.53 -39.89
N GLN A 35 11.58 -0.66 -38.94
CA GLN A 35 11.91 -0.88 -37.54
C GLN A 35 11.22 -2.12 -36.96
N LEU A 36 10.03 -2.46 -37.45
CA LEU A 36 9.34 -3.70 -37.10
C LEU A 36 10.07 -4.92 -37.65
N GLU A 37 10.44 -4.91 -38.94
CA GLU A 37 11.19 -6.01 -39.56
C GLU A 37 12.50 -6.26 -38.83
N HIS A 38 13.21 -5.19 -38.45
CA HIS A 38 14.44 -5.28 -37.66
C HIS A 38 14.21 -5.95 -36.29
N SER A 39 13.15 -5.57 -35.58
CA SER A 39 12.81 -6.16 -34.26
C SER A 39 12.44 -7.64 -34.40
N LEU A 40 11.65 -7.99 -35.41
CA LEU A 40 11.25 -9.37 -35.69
C LEU A 40 12.43 -10.24 -36.13
N GLN A 41 13.35 -9.72 -36.94
CA GLN A 41 14.57 -10.44 -37.33
C GLN A 41 15.48 -10.69 -36.13
N THR A 42 15.59 -9.71 -35.22
CA THR A 42 16.37 -9.87 -33.97
C THR A 42 15.76 -10.96 -33.10
N ALA A 43 14.43 -10.97 -32.93
CA ALA A 43 13.71 -12.00 -32.20
C ALA A 43 13.83 -13.39 -32.87
N GLN A 44 13.70 -13.48 -34.19
CA GLN A 44 13.82 -14.73 -34.94
C GLN A 44 15.18 -15.39 -34.71
N ARG A 45 16.26 -14.59 -34.72
CA ARG A 45 17.60 -15.11 -34.44
C ARG A 45 17.76 -15.64 -33.02
N ALA A 46 17.06 -15.05 -32.05
CA ALA A 46 17.02 -15.56 -30.69
C ALA A 46 16.26 -16.91 -30.64
N VAL A 47 15.11 -17.01 -31.32
CA VAL A 47 14.35 -18.27 -31.46
C VAL A 47 15.22 -19.37 -32.07
N ASP A 48 15.89 -19.09 -33.18
CA ASP A 48 16.78 -20.04 -33.87
C ASP A 48 17.95 -20.50 -33.00
N ALA A 49 18.39 -19.64 -32.07
CA ALA A 49 19.45 -19.95 -31.11
C ALA A 49 18.98 -20.82 -29.93
N GLY A 50 17.67 -21.07 -29.79
CA GLY A 50 17.10 -21.91 -28.73
C GLY A 50 17.31 -21.36 -27.31
N VAL A 51 17.36 -20.03 -27.17
CA VAL A 51 17.48 -19.36 -25.87
C VAL A 51 16.14 -19.28 -25.14
N SER A 52 16.16 -18.91 -23.86
CA SER A 52 14.96 -18.72 -23.05
C SER A 52 14.00 -17.68 -23.62
N ASP A 53 12.70 -17.84 -23.38
CA ASP A 53 11.65 -16.88 -23.74
C ASP A 53 11.93 -15.45 -23.28
N GLU A 54 12.49 -15.25 -22.08
CA GLU A 54 12.88 -13.91 -21.60
C GLU A 54 13.92 -13.25 -22.53
N THR A 55 14.86 -14.03 -23.06
CA THR A 55 15.87 -13.51 -24.00
C THR A 55 15.27 -13.28 -25.39
N VAL A 56 14.32 -14.12 -25.83
CA VAL A 56 13.58 -13.90 -27.08
C VAL A 56 12.75 -12.62 -27.00
N LEU A 57 12.02 -12.41 -25.91
CA LEU A 57 11.25 -11.18 -25.67
C LEU A 57 12.15 -9.95 -25.55
N ALA A 58 13.27 -10.06 -24.86
CA ALA A 58 14.24 -8.96 -24.79
C ALA A 58 14.82 -8.62 -26.17
N ALA A 59 15.07 -9.62 -27.02
CA ALA A 59 15.50 -9.43 -28.40
C ALA A 59 14.42 -8.74 -29.25
N LEU A 60 13.14 -9.12 -29.09
CA LEU A 60 12.01 -8.46 -29.75
C LEU A 60 11.85 -7.00 -29.29
N LEU A 61 11.99 -6.75 -28.00
CA LEU A 61 11.72 -5.46 -27.36
C LEU A 61 12.96 -4.56 -27.20
N HIS A 62 14.12 -4.96 -27.74
CA HIS A 62 15.39 -4.26 -27.49
C HIS A 62 15.36 -2.78 -27.90
N ASP A 63 14.56 -2.45 -28.91
CA ASP A 63 14.39 -1.10 -29.44
C ASP A 63 13.07 -0.42 -29.00
N VAL A 64 12.37 -0.98 -28.01
CA VAL A 64 11.03 -0.50 -27.59
C VAL A 64 10.99 0.96 -27.19
N GLY A 65 12.09 1.50 -26.66
CA GLY A 65 12.21 2.92 -26.33
C GLY A 65 12.09 3.86 -27.53
N ARG A 66 12.18 3.34 -28.77
CA ARG A 66 11.91 4.10 -30.00
C ARG A 66 10.42 4.20 -30.31
N PHE A 67 9.64 3.19 -29.92
CA PHE A 67 8.23 3.04 -30.30
C PHE A 67 7.26 3.68 -29.30
N ILE A 68 7.68 3.96 -28.07
CA ILE A 68 6.74 4.46 -27.06
C ILE A 68 6.46 5.97 -27.22
N PRO A 69 5.22 6.45 -27.02
CA PRO A 69 4.86 7.87 -27.17
C PRO A 69 5.69 8.84 -26.32
N ALA A 70 6.20 8.37 -25.17
CA ALA A 70 7.09 9.14 -24.30
C ALA A 70 8.38 9.57 -25.01
N ALA A 71 8.84 8.82 -26.01
CA ALA A 71 10.03 9.12 -26.81
C ALA A 71 9.87 10.41 -27.65
N ALA A 72 8.63 10.82 -27.97
CA ALA A 72 8.35 12.01 -28.77
C ALA A 72 8.46 13.33 -27.99
N LYS A 73 8.34 13.29 -26.65
CA LYS A 73 8.33 14.49 -25.78
C LYS A 73 9.71 14.87 -25.21
N MET A 74 10.78 14.20 -25.65
CA MET A 74 12.11 14.35 -25.05
C MET A 74 13.02 15.33 -25.81
N PRO A 75 13.88 16.08 -25.09
CA PRO A 75 14.86 16.98 -25.69
C PRO A 75 15.90 16.23 -26.53
N ALA A 76 16.25 16.79 -27.68
CA ALA A 76 17.30 16.27 -28.55
C ALA A 76 18.69 16.44 -27.90
N MET A 77 19.54 15.42 -28.00
CA MET A 77 20.98 15.55 -27.84
C MET A 77 21.55 16.25 -29.07
N ILE A 78 22.15 17.42 -28.86
CA ILE A 78 22.70 18.26 -29.92
C ILE A 78 24.22 18.28 -29.77
N ALA A 79 24.92 18.03 -30.87
CA ALA A 79 26.36 18.12 -30.99
C ALA A 79 26.85 19.57 -30.75
N PRO A 80 28.14 19.76 -30.37
CA PRO A 80 28.75 21.10 -30.38
C PRO A 80 28.71 21.81 -31.74
N ASN A 81 28.53 21.06 -32.85
CA ASN A 81 28.39 21.61 -34.21
C ASN A 81 26.94 21.91 -34.61
N GLY A 82 25.95 21.70 -33.71
CA GLY A 82 24.53 21.95 -33.96
C GLY A 82 23.76 20.80 -34.61
N GLU A 83 24.39 19.67 -34.94
CA GLU A 83 23.68 18.49 -35.43
C GLU A 83 22.89 17.79 -34.31
N VAL A 84 21.66 17.37 -34.61
CA VAL A 84 20.89 16.47 -33.73
C VAL A 84 21.50 15.08 -33.81
N ILE A 85 22.12 14.62 -32.72
CA ILE A 85 22.83 13.33 -32.67
C ILE A 85 21.95 12.22 -32.07
N GLY A 86 20.86 12.58 -31.36
CA GLY A 86 19.94 11.60 -30.76
C GLY A 86 18.94 12.22 -29.77
N ARG A 87 18.25 11.38 -28.99
CA ARG A 87 17.49 11.73 -27.77
C ARG A 87 18.09 10.92 -26.60
N GLU A 88 17.59 11.07 -25.36
CA GLU A 88 17.93 10.15 -24.26
C GLU A 88 17.91 8.70 -24.77
N SER A 89 18.93 7.92 -24.39
CA SER A 89 19.24 6.69 -25.12
C SER A 89 18.09 5.68 -24.98
N HIS A 90 17.51 5.31 -26.13
CA HIS A 90 16.29 4.50 -26.24
C HIS A 90 16.33 3.21 -25.41
N GLU A 91 17.51 2.64 -25.16
CA GLU A 91 17.66 1.46 -24.30
C GLU A 91 17.32 1.75 -22.82
N ILE A 92 17.71 2.91 -22.29
CA ILE A 92 17.40 3.31 -20.90
C ILE A 92 15.90 3.59 -20.79
N LEU A 93 15.33 4.25 -21.79
CA LEU A 93 13.90 4.53 -21.84
C LEU A 93 13.09 3.24 -21.95
N GLY A 94 13.52 2.32 -22.83
CA GLY A 94 12.90 1.02 -23.02
C GLY A 94 12.95 0.18 -21.75
N GLU A 95 14.12 0.07 -21.12
CA GLU A 95 14.27 -0.59 -19.82
C GLU A 95 13.30 -0.02 -18.78
N LYS A 96 13.31 1.31 -18.59
CA LYS A 96 12.47 1.98 -17.60
C LYS A 96 10.97 1.76 -17.87
N TYR A 97 10.57 1.81 -19.14
CA TYR A 97 9.20 1.60 -19.55
C TYR A 97 8.75 0.15 -19.28
N LEU A 98 9.53 -0.84 -19.71
CA LEU A 98 9.22 -2.26 -19.49
C LEU A 98 9.19 -2.61 -17.98
N ARG A 99 10.10 -2.01 -17.20
CA ARG A 99 10.11 -2.12 -15.74
C ARG A 99 8.86 -1.50 -15.12
N GLY A 100 8.39 -0.37 -15.65
CA GLY A 100 7.12 0.26 -15.27
C GLY A 100 5.89 -0.58 -15.65
N LEU A 101 5.96 -1.31 -16.76
CA LEU A 101 4.99 -2.34 -17.10
C LEU A 101 5.14 -3.57 -16.20
N GLY A 102 6.25 -3.79 -15.50
CA GLY A 102 6.40 -4.93 -14.59
C GLY A 102 6.90 -6.21 -15.26
N PHE A 103 7.59 -6.11 -16.39
CA PHE A 103 8.40 -7.22 -16.91
C PHE A 103 9.52 -7.58 -15.93
N SER A 104 10.06 -8.79 -16.06
CA SER A 104 11.16 -9.27 -15.21
C SER A 104 12.41 -8.39 -15.34
N ASP A 105 13.21 -8.36 -14.28
CA ASP A 105 14.47 -7.62 -14.27
C ASP A 105 15.44 -8.14 -15.35
N THR A 106 15.41 -9.45 -15.65
CA THR A 106 16.16 -10.04 -16.77
C THR A 106 15.83 -9.35 -18.09
N ILE A 107 14.55 -9.30 -18.47
CA ILE A 107 14.13 -8.67 -19.74
C ILE A 107 14.53 -7.20 -19.76
N CYS A 108 14.26 -6.48 -18.67
CA CYS A 108 14.56 -5.05 -18.56
C CYS A 108 16.06 -4.77 -18.73
N GLN A 109 16.92 -5.52 -18.03
CA GLN A 109 18.38 -5.39 -18.13
C GLN A 109 18.93 -5.78 -19.50
N LEU A 110 18.36 -6.81 -20.13
CA LEU A 110 18.77 -7.23 -21.48
C LEU A 110 18.47 -6.14 -22.51
N VAL A 111 17.29 -5.51 -22.44
CA VAL A 111 16.90 -4.38 -23.29
C VAL A 111 17.79 -3.16 -23.02
N GLY A 112 18.03 -2.81 -21.75
CA GLY A 112 18.88 -1.68 -21.35
C GLY A 112 20.37 -1.83 -21.68
N ALA A 113 20.84 -3.04 -21.99
CA ALA A 113 22.27 -3.34 -22.17
C ALA A 113 22.83 -2.98 -23.56
N HIS A 114 22.01 -2.47 -24.48
CA HIS A 114 22.38 -2.29 -25.88
C HIS A 114 23.70 -1.50 -26.08
N VAL A 115 23.87 -0.38 -25.40
CA VAL A 115 25.09 0.45 -25.47
C VAL A 115 26.27 -0.21 -24.76
N MET A 116 26.01 -0.78 -23.57
CA MET A 116 27.00 -1.50 -22.77
C MET A 116 27.64 -2.64 -23.60
N ALA A 117 26.80 -3.49 -24.21
CA ALA A 117 27.24 -4.63 -25.02
C ALA A 117 28.09 -4.21 -26.23
N LYS A 118 27.71 -3.13 -26.92
CA LYS A 118 28.49 -2.59 -28.05
C LYS A 118 29.88 -2.12 -27.61
N ARG A 119 29.97 -1.42 -26.48
CA ARG A 119 31.24 -0.93 -25.93
C ARG A 119 32.15 -2.07 -25.46
N TYR A 120 31.55 -3.14 -24.92
CA TYR A 120 32.26 -4.35 -24.56
C TYR A 120 32.81 -5.09 -25.81
N LEU A 121 31.95 -5.40 -26.80
CA LEU A 121 32.37 -6.14 -28.00
C LEU A 121 33.48 -5.42 -28.75
N THR A 122 33.41 -4.10 -28.85
CA THR A 122 34.47 -3.30 -29.49
C THR A 122 35.80 -3.29 -28.72
N ALA A 123 35.81 -3.66 -27.44
CA ALA A 123 37.02 -3.76 -26.64
C ALA A 123 37.70 -5.13 -26.76
N VAL A 124 36.90 -6.19 -26.91
CA VAL A 124 37.39 -7.59 -26.89
C VAL A 124 37.46 -8.25 -28.26
N ASP A 125 36.81 -7.67 -29.27
CA ASP A 125 36.73 -8.20 -30.63
C ASP A 125 37.02 -7.08 -31.66
N GLN A 126 38.25 -7.08 -32.18
CA GLN A 126 38.68 -6.12 -33.19
C GLN A 126 37.87 -6.26 -34.50
N GLY A 127 37.50 -7.48 -34.88
CA GLY A 127 36.70 -7.74 -36.07
C GLY A 127 35.31 -7.14 -35.96
N TYR A 128 34.72 -7.19 -34.76
CA TYR A 128 33.46 -6.51 -34.47
C TYR A 128 33.58 -4.99 -34.61
N TYR A 129 34.61 -4.36 -34.03
CA TYR A 129 34.82 -2.92 -34.20
C TYR A 129 34.99 -2.53 -35.67
N ASP A 130 35.78 -3.31 -36.43
CA ASP A 130 36.04 -3.02 -37.83
C ASP A 130 34.77 -3.10 -38.68
N GLY A 131 33.88 -4.06 -38.36
CA GLY A 131 32.58 -4.26 -39.02
C GLY A 131 31.51 -3.21 -38.73
N LEU A 132 31.67 -2.36 -37.71
CA LEU A 132 30.69 -1.30 -37.41
C LEU A 132 30.61 -0.26 -38.54
N SER A 133 29.37 0.17 -38.84
CA SER A 133 29.11 1.26 -39.79
C SER A 133 29.73 2.58 -39.33
N LYS A 134 29.93 3.52 -40.26
CA LYS A 134 30.50 4.86 -39.96
C LYS A 134 29.66 5.63 -38.92
N SER A 135 28.34 5.52 -38.99
CA SER A 135 27.41 6.11 -38.02
C SER A 135 27.56 5.45 -36.64
N SER A 136 27.68 4.12 -36.58
CA SER A 136 27.86 3.36 -35.33
C SER A 136 29.20 3.65 -34.63
N LYS A 137 30.29 3.79 -35.40
CA LYS A 137 31.60 4.21 -34.87
C LYS A 137 31.58 5.64 -34.31
N THR A 138 30.76 6.51 -34.91
CA THR A 138 30.59 7.90 -34.44
C THR A 138 29.80 7.93 -33.14
N SER A 139 28.66 7.24 -33.07
CA SER A 139 27.83 7.18 -31.84
C SER A 139 28.56 6.53 -30.68
N LEU A 140 29.41 5.51 -30.93
CA LEU A 140 30.22 4.86 -29.90
C LEU A 140 31.09 5.85 -29.11
N LYS A 141 31.69 6.84 -29.77
CA LYS A 141 32.54 7.86 -29.10
C LYS A 141 31.74 8.70 -28.10
N PHE A 142 30.51 9.07 -28.45
CA PHE A 142 29.63 9.84 -27.58
C PHE A 142 29.02 9.02 -26.45
N GLN A 143 28.93 7.70 -26.62
CA GLN A 143 28.44 6.76 -25.63
C GLN A 143 29.52 6.32 -24.61
N GLY A 144 30.63 7.04 -24.54
CA GLY A 144 31.73 6.74 -23.61
C GLY A 144 32.83 5.83 -24.19
N GLY A 145 32.82 5.59 -25.50
CA GLY A 145 33.89 4.90 -26.22
C GLY A 145 34.00 3.41 -25.91
N ILE A 146 35.09 2.80 -26.41
CA ILE A 146 35.45 1.41 -26.17
C ILE A 146 35.70 1.19 -24.67
N PHE A 147 35.28 0.04 -24.13
CA PHE A 147 35.56 -0.29 -22.73
C PHE A 147 37.06 -0.34 -22.41
N THR A 148 37.41 0.13 -21.22
CA THR A 148 38.72 -0.12 -20.62
C THR A 148 38.84 -1.56 -20.13
N GLN A 149 40.06 -2.05 -19.91
CA GLN A 149 40.29 -3.39 -19.35
C GLN A 149 39.68 -3.58 -17.94
N GLU A 150 39.46 -2.50 -17.20
CA GLU A 150 38.75 -2.55 -15.92
C GLU A 150 37.24 -2.72 -16.14
N GLN A 151 36.66 -1.98 -17.09
CA GLN A 151 35.24 -2.11 -17.46
C GLN A 151 34.92 -3.49 -18.05
N VAL A 152 35.83 -4.07 -18.84
CA VAL A 152 35.70 -5.46 -19.33
C VAL A 152 35.63 -6.43 -18.16
N ARG A 153 36.59 -6.38 -17.23
CA ARG A 153 36.61 -7.26 -16.04
C ARG A 153 35.41 -7.09 -15.13
N GLU A 154 34.86 -5.88 -15.03
CA GLU A 154 33.64 -5.64 -14.27
C GLU A 154 32.41 -6.25 -14.97
N ALA A 155 32.29 -6.05 -16.29
CA ALA A 155 31.21 -6.63 -17.08
C ALA A 155 31.23 -8.16 -17.09
N GLU A 156 32.42 -8.80 -17.05
CA GLU A 156 32.57 -10.26 -16.97
C GLU A 156 31.99 -10.87 -15.68
N LYS A 157 31.68 -10.07 -14.66
CA LYS A 157 31.00 -10.53 -13.44
C LYS A 157 29.48 -10.65 -13.60
N ASP A 158 28.91 -10.06 -14.65
CA ASP A 158 27.48 -10.04 -14.90
C ASP A 158 27.00 -11.40 -15.46
N PRO A 159 26.11 -12.12 -14.76
CA PRO A 159 25.62 -13.42 -15.23
C PRO A 159 24.83 -13.33 -16.54
N LEU A 160 24.29 -12.15 -16.87
CA LEU A 160 23.55 -11.91 -18.12
C LEU A 160 24.44 -11.46 -19.28
N LEU A 161 25.76 -11.29 -19.07
CA LEU A 161 26.66 -10.74 -20.10
C LEU A 161 26.53 -11.48 -21.43
N ALA A 162 26.58 -12.82 -21.42
CA ALA A 162 26.51 -13.62 -22.64
C ALA A 162 25.23 -13.33 -23.47
N ALA A 163 24.08 -13.20 -22.80
CA ALA A 163 22.81 -12.87 -23.44
C ALA A 163 22.78 -11.42 -23.94
N LYS A 164 23.32 -10.46 -23.17
CA LYS A 164 23.47 -9.04 -23.57
C LYS A 164 24.30 -8.93 -24.86
N LEU A 165 25.41 -9.67 -24.95
CA LEU A 165 26.27 -9.70 -26.14
C LEU A 165 25.59 -10.40 -27.32
N ALA A 166 24.83 -11.47 -27.09
CA ALA A 166 24.09 -12.19 -28.13
C ALA A 166 23.02 -11.32 -28.77
N ILE A 167 22.19 -10.64 -27.98
CA ILE A 167 21.16 -9.70 -28.47
C ILE A 167 21.80 -8.62 -29.35
N ARG A 168 22.90 -8.02 -28.89
CA ARG A 168 23.60 -6.99 -29.68
C ARG A 168 24.13 -7.52 -31.01
N ARG A 169 24.61 -8.76 -31.07
CA ARG A 169 25.03 -9.39 -32.34
C ARG A 169 23.86 -9.66 -33.26
N TRP A 170 22.73 -10.13 -32.72
CA TRP A 170 21.52 -10.38 -33.52
C TRP A 170 20.95 -9.09 -34.10
N ASP A 171 20.89 -8.03 -33.31
CA ASP A 171 20.52 -6.68 -33.74
C ASP A 171 21.41 -6.21 -34.91
N ASP A 172 22.73 -6.36 -34.80
CA ASP A 172 23.63 -5.99 -35.91
C ASP A 172 23.37 -6.77 -37.21
N LEU A 173 22.93 -8.02 -37.10
CA LEU A 173 22.64 -8.94 -38.21
C LEU A 173 21.20 -8.84 -38.74
N ALA A 174 20.30 -8.13 -38.04
CA ALA A 174 18.88 -8.02 -38.33
C ALA A 174 18.57 -6.91 -39.35
N LYS A 175 19.22 -7.00 -40.52
CA LYS A 175 19.15 -5.99 -41.60
C LYS A 175 19.04 -6.65 -42.98
N VAL A 176 18.41 -7.82 -43.02
CA VAL A 176 18.28 -8.62 -44.25
C VAL A 176 16.91 -8.32 -44.88
N PRO A 177 16.85 -7.64 -46.04
CA PRO A 177 15.57 -7.40 -46.71
C PRO A 177 14.88 -8.72 -47.05
N ASP A 178 13.55 -8.75 -46.97
CA ASP A 178 12.72 -9.91 -47.31
C ASP A 178 12.99 -11.18 -46.48
N MET A 179 13.65 -11.07 -45.31
CA MET A 179 13.85 -12.21 -44.41
C MET A 179 12.51 -12.67 -43.83
N GLU A 180 12.18 -13.95 -44.00
CA GLU A 180 11.03 -14.56 -43.33
C GLU A 180 11.27 -14.62 -41.82
N THR A 181 10.30 -14.14 -41.06
CA THR A 181 10.31 -14.14 -39.59
C THR A 181 8.94 -14.55 -39.07
N LEU A 182 8.90 -15.05 -37.84
CA LEU A 182 7.65 -15.20 -37.11
C LEU A 182 6.98 -13.81 -36.96
N PRO A 183 5.67 -13.72 -37.19
CA PRO A 183 4.94 -12.45 -37.07
C PRO A 183 4.84 -12.00 -35.60
N LEU A 184 4.53 -10.72 -35.39
CA LEU A 184 4.49 -10.12 -34.03
C LEU A 184 3.48 -10.82 -33.10
N ASP A 185 2.33 -11.25 -33.63
CA ASP A 185 1.28 -11.96 -32.89
C ASP A 185 1.72 -13.34 -32.37
N HIS A 186 2.74 -13.95 -32.98
CA HIS A 186 3.36 -15.17 -32.46
C HIS A 186 3.94 -14.98 -31.06
N TYR A 187 4.49 -13.79 -30.77
CA TYR A 187 5.13 -13.48 -29.49
C TYR A 187 4.16 -12.97 -28.42
N GLU A 188 2.90 -12.67 -28.76
CA GLU A 188 1.92 -12.11 -27.81
C GLU A 188 1.65 -13.06 -26.63
N PRO A 189 1.37 -14.37 -26.83
CA PRO A 189 1.17 -15.29 -25.71
C PRO A 189 2.39 -15.37 -24.79
N MET A 190 3.61 -15.42 -25.37
CA MET A 190 4.87 -15.46 -24.62
C MET A 190 5.05 -14.20 -23.77
N ALA A 191 4.75 -13.02 -24.33
CA ALA A 191 4.84 -11.75 -23.60
C ALA A 191 3.81 -11.67 -22.47
N VAL A 192 2.58 -12.16 -22.69
CA VAL A 192 1.54 -12.22 -21.67
C VAL A 192 1.95 -13.14 -20.53
N GLU A 193 2.40 -14.36 -20.84
CA GLU A 193 2.86 -15.33 -19.82
C GLU A 193 4.05 -14.80 -19.01
N SER A 194 5.01 -14.17 -19.68
CA SER A 194 6.15 -13.52 -19.02
C SER A 194 5.69 -12.43 -18.04
N LEU A 195 4.76 -11.57 -18.46
CA LEU A 195 4.23 -10.49 -17.62
C LEU A 195 3.41 -11.03 -16.43
N LEU A 196 2.64 -12.09 -16.64
CA LEU A 196 1.88 -12.74 -15.57
C LEU A 196 2.79 -13.40 -14.54
N ALA A 197 3.86 -14.06 -15.00
CA ALA A 197 4.85 -14.68 -14.13
C ALA A 197 5.59 -13.63 -13.29
N SER A 198 6.08 -12.55 -13.91
CA SER A 198 6.82 -11.49 -13.21
C SER A 198 5.95 -10.68 -12.25
N ARG A 199 4.64 -10.58 -12.50
CA ARG A 199 3.68 -9.86 -11.65
C ARG A 199 2.98 -10.75 -10.62
N SER A 200 3.30 -12.04 -10.55
CA SER A 200 2.63 -12.99 -9.65
C SER A 200 2.78 -12.65 -8.16
N THR A 201 3.80 -11.85 -7.80
CA THR A 201 4.04 -11.34 -6.46
C THR A 201 4.29 -9.82 -6.44
N VAL A 202 4.17 -9.27 -5.23
CA VAL A 202 4.44 -7.87 -4.88
C VAL A 202 5.46 -7.86 -3.74
N GLU A 203 6.56 -7.15 -3.91
CA GLU A 203 7.43 -6.78 -2.79
C GLU A 203 7.05 -5.38 -2.30
N LEU A 204 6.66 -5.26 -1.03
CA LEU A 204 6.30 -3.98 -0.41
C LEU A 204 6.75 -3.97 1.05
N HIS A 205 7.49 -2.93 1.44
CA HIS A 205 7.99 -2.72 2.80
C HIS A 205 8.72 -3.95 3.39
N GLY A 206 9.50 -4.65 2.56
CA GLY A 206 10.26 -5.84 2.96
C GLY A 206 9.43 -7.12 3.10
N ARG A 207 8.21 -7.13 2.53
CA ARG A 207 7.29 -8.27 2.56
C ARG A 207 6.84 -8.63 1.15
N THR A 208 6.73 -9.93 0.91
CA THR A 208 6.21 -10.48 -0.35
C THR A 208 4.72 -10.80 -0.20
N TYR A 209 3.88 -10.34 -1.12
CA TYR A 209 2.47 -10.68 -1.22
C TYR A 209 2.18 -11.36 -2.55
N ARG A 210 1.46 -12.48 -2.55
CA ARG A 210 0.93 -13.09 -3.77
C ARG A 210 -0.30 -12.36 -4.25
N LEU A 211 -0.54 -12.39 -5.56
CA LEU A 211 -1.84 -11.98 -6.10
C LEU A 211 -2.95 -12.94 -5.63
N PRO A 212 -4.14 -12.43 -5.27
CA PRO A 212 -5.27 -13.27 -4.90
C PRO A 212 -5.63 -14.24 -6.04
N GLN A 213 -6.03 -15.46 -5.67
CA GLN A 213 -6.44 -16.50 -6.63
C GLN A 213 -7.97 -16.63 -6.75
N ARG A 214 -8.69 -16.03 -5.80
CA ARG A 214 -10.15 -15.92 -5.71
C ARG A 214 -10.48 -14.58 -5.02
N PRO A 215 -11.73 -14.12 -5.01
CA PRO A 215 -12.10 -12.93 -4.27
C PRO A 215 -11.62 -12.98 -2.83
N THR A 216 -10.94 -11.94 -2.37
CA THR A 216 -10.31 -11.89 -1.04
C THR A 216 -10.77 -10.62 -0.34
N VAL A 217 -11.27 -10.76 0.89
CA VAL A 217 -11.85 -9.66 1.66
C VAL A 217 -11.14 -9.53 2.99
N VAL A 218 -10.60 -8.35 3.27
CA VAL A 218 -10.07 -8.00 4.60
C VAL A 218 -11.06 -7.04 5.26
N VAL A 219 -11.60 -7.45 6.41
CA VAL A 219 -12.52 -6.66 7.23
C VAL A 219 -11.80 -6.14 8.47
N CYS A 220 -11.77 -4.82 8.65
CA CYS A 220 -11.35 -4.18 9.89
C CYS A 220 -12.60 -3.80 10.71
N VAL A 221 -12.88 -4.57 11.74
CA VAL A 221 -13.91 -4.22 12.73
C VAL A 221 -13.27 -3.22 13.69
N ASP A 222 -13.66 -1.95 13.57
CA ASP A 222 -13.10 -0.86 14.37
C ASP A 222 -13.45 -1.03 15.86
N GLY A 223 -12.47 -0.87 16.75
CA GLY A 223 -12.65 -1.09 18.20
C GLY A 223 -12.94 -2.54 18.61
N PHE A 224 -12.51 -3.53 17.82
CA PHE A 224 -12.78 -4.95 18.04
C PHE A 224 -11.95 -5.56 19.17
N ASP A 225 -12.34 -5.22 20.40
CA ASP A 225 -11.81 -5.87 21.59
C ASP A 225 -12.10 -7.39 21.57
N PRO A 226 -11.12 -8.25 21.94
CA PRO A 226 -11.31 -9.70 21.97
C PRO A 226 -12.53 -10.16 22.77
N GLU A 227 -12.96 -9.41 23.78
CA GLU A 227 -14.13 -9.75 24.58
C GLU A 227 -15.44 -9.75 23.76
N TYR A 228 -15.57 -8.92 22.71
CA TYR A 228 -16.74 -9.01 21.81
C TYR A 228 -16.79 -10.34 21.05
N LEU A 229 -15.64 -10.87 20.64
CA LEU A 229 -15.54 -12.17 19.97
C LEU A 229 -15.85 -13.30 20.96
N ASP A 230 -15.16 -13.33 22.10
CA ASP A 230 -15.32 -14.41 23.08
C ASP A 230 -16.76 -14.46 23.61
N ARG A 231 -17.33 -13.30 23.94
CA ARG A 231 -18.70 -13.20 24.43
C ARG A 231 -19.70 -13.58 23.35
N GLY A 232 -19.51 -13.09 22.13
CA GLY A 232 -20.40 -13.40 21.02
C GLY A 232 -20.44 -14.89 20.69
N ILE A 233 -19.29 -15.57 20.73
CA ILE A 233 -19.20 -17.04 20.54
C ILE A 233 -19.93 -17.74 21.69
N SER A 234 -19.65 -17.35 22.94
CA SER A 234 -20.27 -17.96 24.13
C SER A 234 -21.80 -17.78 24.13
N ASP A 235 -22.30 -16.62 23.69
CA ASP A 235 -23.73 -16.32 23.62
C ASP A 235 -24.39 -16.92 22.35
N GLY A 236 -23.60 -17.48 21.41
CA GLY A 236 -24.09 -18.13 20.19
C GLY A 236 -24.63 -17.16 19.13
N ILE A 237 -24.21 -15.90 19.15
CA ILE A 237 -24.74 -14.83 18.27
C ILE A 237 -23.90 -14.54 17.02
N ILE A 238 -22.67 -15.08 16.97
CA ILE A 238 -21.73 -14.91 15.86
C ILE A 238 -21.20 -16.26 15.33
N PRO A 239 -22.08 -17.13 14.79
CA PRO A 239 -21.69 -18.47 14.36
C PRO A 239 -20.63 -18.52 13.26
N HIS A 240 -20.55 -17.52 12.37
CA HIS A 240 -19.56 -17.54 11.28
C HIS A 240 -18.15 -17.24 11.80
N LEU A 241 -17.99 -16.22 12.64
CA LEU A 241 -16.72 -15.93 13.31
C LEU A 241 -16.32 -17.09 14.24
N ALA A 242 -17.27 -17.74 14.90
CA ALA A 242 -17.00 -18.96 15.66
C ALA A 242 -16.40 -20.07 14.78
N SER A 243 -16.89 -20.22 13.54
CA SER A 243 -16.34 -21.20 12.59
C SER A 243 -14.90 -20.88 12.18
N PHE A 244 -14.50 -19.61 12.10
CA PHE A 244 -13.13 -19.20 11.77
C PHE A 244 -12.18 -19.63 12.89
N VAL A 245 -12.60 -19.47 14.15
CA VAL A 245 -11.85 -19.93 15.32
C VAL A 245 -11.72 -21.46 15.36
N GLN A 246 -12.76 -22.19 14.96
CA GLN A 246 -12.80 -23.65 15.06
C GLN A 246 -12.11 -24.37 13.89
N SER A 247 -12.21 -23.83 12.68
CA SER A 247 -11.85 -24.53 11.44
C SER A 247 -10.99 -23.71 10.47
N GLY A 248 -10.91 -22.40 10.67
CA GLY A 248 -10.06 -21.50 9.90
C GLY A 248 -8.73 -21.24 10.61
N PHE A 249 -8.35 -19.97 10.69
CA PHE A 249 -7.24 -19.52 11.53
C PHE A 249 -7.73 -18.49 12.53
N SER A 250 -7.19 -18.54 13.75
CA SER A 250 -7.44 -17.54 14.79
C SER A 250 -6.21 -17.36 15.68
N ARG A 251 -5.84 -16.10 15.92
CA ARG A 251 -4.86 -15.67 16.92
C ARG A 251 -5.29 -14.33 17.51
N THR A 252 -4.79 -14.03 18.71
CA THR A 252 -4.76 -12.65 19.21
C THR A 252 -3.52 -11.96 18.65
N ALA A 253 -3.73 -10.91 17.88
CA ALA A 253 -2.67 -10.07 17.33
C ALA A 253 -2.52 -8.77 18.15
N LYS A 254 -1.45 -8.02 17.88
CA LYS A 254 -1.23 -6.67 18.42
C LYS A 254 -1.34 -5.61 17.34
N CYS A 255 -2.12 -4.57 17.60
CA CYS A 255 -2.18 -3.41 16.74
C CYS A 255 -0.89 -2.56 16.80
N THR A 256 -0.80 -1.51 15.99
CA THR A 256 0.25 -0.48 16.10
C THR A 256 -0.08 0.54 17.17
N MET A 257 0.97 1.23 17.61
CA MET A 257 0.85 2.36 18.53
C MET A 257 0.96 3.69 17.78
N PRO A 258 0.22 4.73 18.24
CA PRO A 258 -0.86 4.63 19.23
C PRO A 258 -2.03 3.78 18.69
N SER A 259 -2.77 3.11 19.57
CA SER A 259 -3.91 2.23 19.19
C SER A 259 -5.13 3.06 18.79
N PHE A 260 -4.98 3.86 17.72
CA PHE A 260 -5.98 4.72 17.11
C PHE A 260 -6.33 4.23 15.70
N THR A 261 -7.53 4.58 15.24
CA THR A 261 -8.12 4.18 13.96
C THR A 261 -7.21 4.48 12.76
N ASN A 262 -6.81 5.73 12.55
CA ASN A 262 -6.02 6.15 11.37
C ASN A 262 -4.65 5.44 11.26
N PRO A 263 -3.79 5.46 12.30
CA PRO A 263 -2.52 4.75 12.27
C PRO A 263 -2.67 3.29 11.90
N ASN A 264 -3.61 2.59 12.53
CA ASN A 264 -3.78 1.16 12.38
C ASN A 264 -4.39 0.76 11.04
N ASN A 265 -5.37 1.50 10.53
CA ASN A 265 -5.90 1.27 9.19
C ASN A 265 -4.82 1.46 8.12
N VAL A 266 -3.98 2.49 8.26
CA VAL A 266 -2.87 2.71 7.33
C VAL A 266 -1.81 1.61 7.48
N SER A 267 -1.54 1.14 8.70
CA SER A 267 -0.68 -0.03 8.90
C SER A 267 -1.24 -1.25 8.18
N ILE A 268 -2.54 -1.53 8.28
CA ILE A 268 -3.18 -2.68 7.63
C ILE A 268 -3.02 -2.63 6.10
N ILE A 269 -3.33 -1.50 5.46
CA ILE A 269 -3.23 -1.40 4.00
C ILE A 269 -1.79 -1.30 3.49
N THR A 270 -0.80 -1.03 4.34
CA THR A 270 0.63 -0.94 3.96
C THR A 270 1.43 -2.16 4.40
N GLY A 271 0.89 -2.99 5.30
CA GLY A 271 1.58 -4.13 5.92
C GLY A 271 2.78 -3.73 6.79
N ALA A 272 2.80 -2.49 7.27
CA ALA A 272 3.97 -1.86 7.88
C ALA A 272 3.61 -1.02 9.12
N PRO A 273 4.55 -0.80 10.05
CA PRO A 273 4.32 0.05 11.22
C PRO A 273 4.31 1.55 10.89
N THR A 274 3.88 2.37 11.86
CA THR A 274 3.72 3.82 11.70
C THR A 274 5.03 4.56 11.42
N SER A 275 6.18 4.03 11.83
CA SER A 275 7.50 4.54 11.48
C SER A 275 7.77 4.53 9.97
N MET A 276 7.17 3.60 9.23
CA MET A 276 7.36 3.46 7.78
C MET A 276 6.39 4.36 7.01
N HIS A 277 5.10 4.28 7.30
CA HIS A 277 4.07 5.02 6.55
C HIS A 277 3.80 6.43 7.09
N GLY A 278 4.33 6.78 8.26
CA GLY A 278 4.31 8.11 8.87
C GLY A 278 3.01 8.48 9.60
N ILE A 279 1.88 7.84 9.32
CA ILE A 279 0.59 8.17 9.95
C ILE A 279 0.54 7.62 11.39
N ALA A 280 0.66 8.49 12.39
CA ALA A 280 0.78 8.13 13.81
C ALA A 280 -0.18 8.90 14.75
N GLY A 281 -1.29 9.40 14.20
CA GLY A 281 -2.39 10.07 14.92
C GLY A 281 -3.38 10.68 13.93
N ASN A 282 -4.31 11.50 14.42
CA ASN A 282 -5.16 12.36 13.58
C ASN A 282 -4.49 13.70 13.23
N PHE A 283 -3.55 14.13 14.06
CA PHE A 283 -2.68 15.28 13.82
C PHE A 283 -1.39 15.16 14.63
N PHE A 284 -0.42 16.00 14.33
CA PHE A 284 0.82 16.12 15.10
C PHE A 284 1.27 17.59 15.15
N LEU A 285 2.09 17.94 16.14
CA LEU A 285 2.74 19.24 16.23
C LEU A 285 4.14 19.14 15.63
N ASP A 286 4.41 19.91 14.57
CA ASP A 286 5.76 20.01 14.02
C ASP A 286 6.67 20.73 15.01
N ARG A 287 7.76 20.07 15.41
CA ARG A 287 8.69 20.60 16.42
C ARG A 287 9.36 21.89 15.97
N SER A 288 9.66 22.02 14.69
CA SER A 288 10.42 23.14 14.12
C SER A 288 9.55 24.37 13.88
N THR A 289 8.34 24.18 13.34
CA THR A 289 7.43 25.28 13.00
C THR A 289 6.44 25.60 14.11
N ARG A 290 6.24 24.69 15.06
CA ARG A 290 5.20 24.73 16.10
C ARG A 290 3.78 24.77 15.51
N GLN A 291 3.61 24.31 14.28
CA GLN A 291 2.30 24.22 13.62
C GLN A 291 1.69 22.83 13.82
N GLU A 292 0.39 22.80 14.05
CA GLU A 292 -0.39 21.56 14.08
C GLU A 292 -0.72 21.14 12.64
N HIS A 293 -0.32 19.94 12.26
CA HIS A 293 -0.58 19.36 10.95
C HIS A 293 -1.65 18.28 11.05
N MET A 294 -2.80 18.56 10.45
CA MET A 294 -3.93 17.65 10.37
C MET A 294 -3.70 16.58 9.30
N ILE A 295 -4.07 15.33 9.61
CA ILE A 295 -4.06 14.23 8.65
C ILE A 295 -5.46 14.08 8.09
N VAL A 296 -5.76 14.78 7.00
CA VAL A 296 -7.10 14.81 6.37
C VAL A 296 -7.20 13.96 5.11
N ASP A 297 -6.06 13.59 4.53
CA ASP A 297 -5.91 12.83 3.30
C ASP A 297 -4.56 12.09 3.29
N ASP A 298 -4.20 11.53 2.14
CA ASP A 298 -3.00 10.73 1.92
C ASP A 298 -1.71 11.53 1.69
N THR A 299 -1.74 12.87 1.68
CA THR A 299 -0.57 13.73 1.39
C THR A 299 0.61 13.46 2.34
N LEU A 300 0.32 13.05 3.58
CA LEU A 300 1.31 12.81 4.63
C LEU A 300 1.73 11.34 4.74
N LEU A 301 1.15 10.45 3.93
CA LEU A 301 1.49 9.03 3.87
C LEU A 301 2.83 8.86 3.16
N ARG A 302 3.70 8.00 3.70
CA ARG A 302 4.99 7.64 3.12
C ARG A 302 4.94 6.23 2.54
N GLY A 303 5.49 6.05 1.34
CA GLY A 303 5.53 4.74 0.69
C GLY A 303 4.29 4.47 -0.16
N SER A 304 3.91 3.21 -0.30
CA SER A 304 2.82 2.75 -1.16
C SER A 304 1.92 1.78 -0.39
N THR A 305 0.72 1.49 -0.89
CA THR A 305 -0.21 0.56 -0.26
C THR A 305 -0.25 -0.79 -0.98
N ILE A 306 -0.59 -1.85 -0.26
CA ILE A 306 -0.87 -3.17 -0.83
C ILE A 306 -1.99 -3.03 -1.87
N LEU A 307 -3.02 -2.22 -1.58
CA LEU A 307 -4.15 -1.96 -2.47
C LEU A 307 -3.69 -1.36 -3.81
N GLU A 308 -2.85 -0.32 -3.79
CA GLU A 308 -2.26 0.26 -5.00
C GLU A 308 -1.44 -0.78 -5.78
N GLN A 309 -0.59 -1.55 -5.09
CA GLN A 309 0.26 -2.53 -5.75
C GLN A 309 -0.52 -3.65 -6.43
N MET A 310 -1.66 -4.05 -5.85
CA MET A 310 -2.58 -5.04 -6.41
C MET A 310 -3.30 -4.46 -7.63
N ALA A 311 -3.85 -3.23 -7.51
CA ALA A 311 -4.52 -2.54 -8.61
C ALA A 311 -3.60 -2.38 -9.84
N ARG A 312 -2.33 -2.00 -9.63
CA ARG A 312 -1.32 -1.88 -10.71
C ARG A 312 -1.02 -3.19 -11.45
N ARG A 313 -1.40 -4.34 -10.89
CA ARG A 313 -1.23 -5.67 -11.48
C ARG A 313 -2.53 -6.25 -12.04
N GLY A 314 -3.57 -5.42 -12.16
CA GLY A 314 -4.85 -5.81 -12.76
C GLY A 314 -5.83 -6.48 -11.79
N VAL A 315 -5.52 -6.52 -10.49
CA VAL A 315 -6.50 -6.93 -9.47
C VAL A 315 -7.52 -5.82 -9.33
N ARG A 316 -8.82 -6.11 -9.44
CA ARG A 316 -9.88 -5.11 -9.22
C ARG A 316 -10.03 -4.89 -7.73
N VAL A 317 -9.79 -3.67 -7.26
CA VAL A 317 -9.75 -3.34 -5.83
C VAL A 317 -10.98 -2.54 -5.43
N ALA A 318 -11.62 -2.92 -4.33
CA ALA A 318 -12.66 -2.14 -3.67
C ALA A 318 -12.26 -1.80 -2.22
N ALA A 319 -12.22 -0.52 -1.87
CA ALA A 319 -11.97 -0.04 -0.53
C ALA A 319 -13.19 0.76 -0.04
N ILE A 320 -13.88 0.25 0.98
CA ILE A 320 -15.09 0.89 1.52
C ILE A 320 -14.89 1.16 2.99
N THR A 321 -15.15 2.40 3.39
CA THR A 321 -14.96 2.85 4.77
C THR A 321 -16.27 3.34 5.37
N ALA A 322 -16.37 3.33 6.70
CA ALA A 322 -17.48 4.00 7.36
C ALA A 322 -17.37 5.54 7.22
N LYS A 323 -16.17 6.10 7.48
CA LYS A 323 -15.89 7.55 7.54
C LYS A 323 -15.07 8.05 6.36
N ASP A 324 -15.45 9.20 5.81
CA ASP A 324 -14.86 9.72 4.58
C ASP A 324 -13.42 10.21 4.71
N LYS A 325 -13.06 10.72 5.89
CA LYS A 325 -11.67 11.11 6.19
C LYS A 325 -10.71 9.94 6.00
N LEU A 326 -11.09 8.76 6.49
CA LEU A 326 -10.27 7.56 6.35
C LEU A 326 -10.26 7.06 4.89
N ARG A 327 -11.37 7.19 4.16
CA ARG A 327 -11.43 6.94 2.71
C ARG A 327 -10.41 7.76 1.94
N ALA A 328 -10.29 9.05 2.25
CA ALA A 328 -9.34 9.94 1.58
C ALA A 328 -7.88 9.46 1.75
N ILE A 329 -7.52 8.93 2.92
CA ILE A 329 -6.20 8.35 3.18
C ILE A 329 -6.03 7.01 2.44
N ILE A 330 -7.02 6.12 2.52
CA ILE A 330 -6.96 4.79 1.89
C ILE A 330 -6.93 4.87 0.36
N ASN A 331 -7.44 5.95 -0.21
CA ASN A 331 -7.39 6.21 -1.66
C ASN A 331 -5.96 6.37 -2.21
N HIS A 332 -4.93 6.40 -1.36
CA HIS A 332 -3.54 6.52 -1.77
C HIS A 332 -3.15 5.51 -2.85
N GLY A 333 -2.85 6.04 -4.04
CA GLY A 333 -2.40 5.25 -5.19
C GLY A 333 -3.52 4.47 -5.91
N LEU A 334 -4.77 4.55 -5.46
CA LEU A 334 -5.91 3.99 -6.17
C LEU A 334 -6.37 4.92 -7.28
N ASP A 335 -6.62 4.34 -8.46
CA ASP A 335 -7.09 5.07 -9.64
C ASP A 335 -8.49 4.59 -10.01
N CYS A 336 -9.49 5.35 -9.58
CA CYS A 336 -10.90 5.07 -9.85
C CYS A 336 -11.22 5.11 -11.36
N SER A 337 -10.49 5.91 -12.14
CA SER A 337 -10.64 5.94 -13.60
C SER A 337 -10.16 4.66 -14.29
N ARG A 338 -9.37 3.85 -13.58
CA ARG A 338 -8.87 2.54 -14.03
C ARG A 338 -9.55 1.37 -13.33
N GLY A 339 -10.70 1.60 -12.71
CA GLY A 339 -11.59 0.56 -12.20
C GLY A 339 -11.43 0.23 -10.71
N ALA A 340 -10.63 0.99 -9.95
CA ALA A 340 -10.69 0.91 -8.49
C ALA A 340 -12.01 1.49 -7.97
N ILE A 341 -12.57 0.91 -6.90
CA ILE A 341 -13.76 1.43 -6.22
C ILE A 341 -13.34 1.90 -4.84
N CYS A 342 -13.53 3.17 -4.52
CA CYS A 342 -13.12 3.74 -3.23
C CYS A 342 -14.13 4.77 -2.73
N PHE A 343 -14.91 4.44 -1.71
CA PHE A 343 -15.91 5.36 -1.15
C PHE A 343 -16.20 5.14 0.34
N SER A 344 -16.94 6.07 0.93
CA SER A 344 -17.37 5.99 2.32
C SER A 344 -18.89 5.88 2.46
N ALA A 345 -19.35 5.14 3.45
CA ALA A 345 -20.77 5.10 3.80
C ALA A 345 -21.28 6.49 4.21
N GLN A 346 -20.44 7.30 4.87
CA GLN A 346 -20.79 8.66 5.32
C GLN A 346 -21.23 9.59 4.18
N PHE A 347 -20.64 9.45 2.98
CA PHE A 347 -20.97 10.25 1.81
C PHE A 347 -21.35 9.40 0.60
N ALA A 348 -22.04 8.28 0.84
CA ALA A 348 -22.54 7.40 -0.22
C ALA A 348 -23.41 8.14 -1.24
N ASN A 349 -24.24 9.09 -0.80
CA ASN A 349 -25.04 9.95 -1.66
C ASN A 349 -24.26 10.93 -2.56
N LYS A 350 -22.95 11.11 -2.34
CA LYS A 350 -22.10 12.02 -3.11
C LYS A 350 -21.14 11.31 -4.05
N CYS A 351 -21.18 9.98 -4.12
CA CYS A 351 -20.23 9.21 -4.91
C CYS A 351 -20.37 9.48 -6.41
N THR A 352 -19.23 9.60 -7.09
CA THR A 352 -19.16 9.79 -8.55
C THR A 352 -18.24 8.74 -9.19
N GLU A 353 -18.48 8.41 -10.46
CA GLU A 353 -17.61 7.48 -11.20
C GLU A 353 -16.14 7.93 -11.20
N THR A 354 -15.89 9.22 -11.41
CA THR A 354 -14.53 9.77 -11.49
C THR A 354 -13.79 9.68 -10.15
N GLU A 355 -14.44 10.06 -9.05
CA GLU A 355 -13.78 10.14 -7.74
C GLU A 355 -13.79 8.81 -6.99
N ASN A 356 -14.81 7.98 -7.22
CA ASN A 356 -15.08 6.80 -6.39
C ASN A 356 -15.15 5.48 -7.17
N GLY A 357 -15.15 5.51 -8.51
CA GLY A 357 -15.35 4.32 -9.35
C GLY A 357 -16.77 3.76 -9.31
N ILE A 358 -17.70 4.53 -8.72
CA ILE A 358 -19.12 4.18 -8.59
C ILE A 358 -19.95 5.43 -8.34
N SER A 359 -21.16 5.47 -8.90
CA SER A 359 -22.14 6.53 -8.71
C SER A 359 -23.50 5.98 -8.27
N GLU A 360 -24.41 6.87 -7.84
CA GLU A 360 -25.78 6.54 -7.39
C GLU A 360 -25.82 5.42 -6.31
N VAL A 361 -24.87 5.41 -5.37
CA VAL A 361 -24.67 4.29 -4.42
C VAL A 361 -25.93 3.97 -3.61
N GLU A 362 -26.71 4.96 -3.18
CA GLU A 362 -27.95 4.71 -2.43
C GLU A 362 -28.98 3.91 -3.22
N LYS A 363 -29.13 4.24 -4.51
CA LYS A 363 -30.05 3.57 -5.43
C LYS A 363 -29.53 2.20 -5.82
N TRP A 364 -28.22 2.09 -6.06
CA TRP A 364 -27.55 0.82 -6.34
C TRP A 364 -27.71 -0.14 -5.15
N LEU A 365 -27.36 0.28 -3.93
CA LEU A 365 -27.43 -0.57 -2.74
C LEU A 365 -28.86 -0.75 -2.20
N GLY A 366 -29.78 0.16 -2.55
CA GLY A 366 -31.14 0.18 -2.03
C GLY A 366 -31.24 0.68 -0.57
N LEU A 367 -30.23 1.42 -0.10
CA LEU A 367 -30.15 1.95 1.25
C LEU A 367 -29.83 3.45 1.21
N SER A 368 -30.51 4.24 2.04
CA SER A 368 -30.14 5.64 2.25
C SER A 368 -28.82 5.75 3.01
N THR A 369 -28.10 6.84 2.77
CA THR A 369 -26.88 7.23 3.48
C THR A 369 -27.16 7.26 4.99
N PRO A 370 -26.47 6.42 5.78
CA PRO A 370 -26.73 6.34 7.23
C PRO A 370 -26.31 7.61 7.97
N ASP A 371 -26.86 7.81 9.16
CA ASP A 371 -26.33 8.80 10.08
C ASP A 371 -24.90 8.41 10.51
N GLN A 372 -24.02 9.41 10.63
CA GLN A 372 -22.62 9.18 10.97
C GLN A 372 -22.40 8.64 12.39
N TYR A 373 -23.40 8.77 13.27
CA TYR A 373 -23.44 8.28 14.65
C TYR A 373 -24.44 7.11 14.75
N SER A 374 -24.29 6.11 13.89
CA SER A 374 -25.08 4.87 13.89
C SER A 374 -24.22 3.66 13.56
N GLY A 375 -24.57 2.50 14.13
CA GLY A 375 -24.03 1.20 13.69
C GLY A 375 -24.41 0.87 12.24
N ASP A 376 -25.46 1.47 11.70
CA ASP A 376 -25.86 1.31 10.30
C ASP A 376 -24.77 1.76 9.32
N LEU A 377 -23.91 2.70 9.74
CA LEU A 377 -22.77 3.15 8.94
C LEU A 377 -21.82 1.98 8.63
N SER A 378 -21.51 1.17 9.63
CA SER A 378 -20.68 -0.03 9.50
C SER A 378 -21.40 -1.14 8.71
N LEU A 379 -22.70 -1.33 8.93
CA LEU A 379 -23.48 -2.32 8.18
C LEU A 379 -23.62 -1.96 6.70
N PHE A 380 -23.67 -0.67 6.36
CA PHE A 380 -23.66 -0.19 4.98
C PHE A 380 -22.38 -0.61 4.25
N VAL A 381 -21.22 -0.47 4.90
CA VAL A 381 -19.91 -0.89 4.36
C VAL A 381 -19.94 -2.37 4.00
N LEU A 382 -20.37 -3.23 4.94
CA LEU A 382 -20.40 -4.67 4.72
C LEU A 382 -21.40 -5.07 3.64
N LYS A 383 -22.61 -4.50 3.64
CA LYS A 383 -23.63 -4.77 2.61
C LYS A 383 -23.18 -4.33 1.23
N ALA A 384 -22.48 -3.20 1.13
CA ALA A 384 -21.88 -2.77 -0.13
C ALA A 384 -20.77 -3.73 -0.59
N GLY A 385 -19.93 -4.21 0.32
CA GLY A 385 -18.93 -5.24 0.04
C GLY A 385 -19.54 -6.54 -0.48
N VAL A 386 -20.60 -7.03 0.18
CA VAL A 386 -21.37 -8.21 -0.25
C VAL A 386 -21.92 -7.98 -1.66
N LYS A 387 -22.60 -6.85 -1.91
CA LYS A 387 -23.22 -6.58 -3.19
C LYS A 387 -22.20 -6.45 -4.34
N LEU A 388 -21.05 -5.82 -4.11
CA LEU A 388 -19.98 -5.75 -5.10
C LEU A 388 -19.41 -7.14 -5.42
N LEU A 389 -19.34 -8.03 -4.43
CA LEU A 389 -18.90 -9.40 -4.62
C LEU A 389 -19.94 -10.23 -5.39
N GLU A 390 -21.22 -10.09 -5.07
CA GLU A 390 -22.34 -10.72 -5.80
C GLU A 390 -22.36 -10.32 -7.29
N GLU A 391 -22.05 -9.06 -7.57
CA GLU A 391 -22.01 -8.50 -8.94
C GLU A 391 -20.67 -8.74 -9.65
N ASP A 392 -19.73 -9.45 -9.01
CA ASP A 392 -18.37 -9.70 -9.53
C ASP A 392 -17.68 -8.40 -9.98
N ARG A 393 -17.69 -7.36 -9.13
CA ARG A 393 -17.14 -6.03 -9.46
C ARG A 393 -15.73 -5.78 -8.90
N ALA A 394 -15.26 -6.59 -7.97
CA ALA A 394 -13.93 -6.50 -7.41
C ALA A 394 -13.39 -7.87 -6.96
N ASP A 395 -12.06 -7.99 -6.92
CA ASP A 395 -11.33 -9.21 -6.56
C ASP A 395 -10.67 -9.10 -5.18
N LEU A 396 -10.31 -7.89 -4.75
CA LEU A 396 -9.69 -7.63 -3.46
C LEU A 396 -10.43 -6.49 -2.75
N PHE A 397 -10.83 -6.74 -1.50
CA PHE A 397 -11.64 -5.81 -0.72
C PHE A 397 -10.93 -5.41 0.57
N TYR A 398 -11.00 -4.12 0.90
CA TYR A 398 -10.77 -3.62 2.24
C TYR A 398 -12.02 -2.94 2.77
N LEU A 399 -12.63 -3.52 3.81
CA LEU A 399 -13.86 -3.05 4.42
C LEU A 399 -13.57 -2.63 5.85
N THR A 400 -13.58 -1.33 6.13
CA THR A 400 -13.31 -0.82 7.48
C THR A 400 -14.54 -0.14 8.08
N LEU A 401 -14.86 -0.55 9.31
CA LEU A 401 -16.07 -0.15 10.02
C LEU A 401 -15.82 1.11 10.87
N SER A 402 -16.74 1.41 11.78
CA SER A 402 -16.59 2.43 12.83
C SER A 402 -16.90 1.81 14.19
N ASP A 403 -16.15 2.24 15.21
CA ASP A 403 -16.26 1.89 16.62
C ASP A 403 -17.35 2.63 17.40
N TYR A 404 -18.29 3.30 16.71
CA TYR A 404 -19.36 4.07 17.36
C TYR A 404 -20.15 3.25 18.40
N VAL A 405 -20.47 1.99 18.07
CA VAL A 405 -21.20 1.10 18.99
C VAL A 405 -20.32 0.72 20.17
N GLN A 406 -19.04 0.44 19.90
CA GLN A 406 -18.06 -0.03 20.88
C GLN A 406 -17.70 1.05 21.90
N HIS A 407 -17.69 2.32 21.49
CA HIS A 407 -17.57 3.47 22.40
C HIS A 407 -18.76 3.63 23.36
N LYS A 408 -19.94 3.11 23.01
CA LYS A 408 -21.18 3.29 23.81
C LYS A 408 -21.60 2.07 24.60
N HIS A 409 -21.32 0.88 24.07
CA HIS A 409 -21.91 -0.37 24.53
C HIS A 409 -20.82 -1.40 24.80
N ALA A 410 -20.69 -1.84 26.06
CA ALA A 410 -19.75 -2.88 26.44
C ALA A 410 -20.13 -4.25 25.83
N PRO A 411 -19.17 -5.18 25.69
CA PRO A 411 -19.44 -6.56 25.28
C PRO A 411 -20.58 -7.19 26.11
N GLY A 412 -21.45 -7.95 25.45
CA GLY A 412 -22.58 -8.64 26.10
C GLY A 412 -23.81 -7.78 26.38
N THR A 413 -23.76 -6.46 26.16
CA THR A 413 -24.96 -5.62 26.15
C THR A 413 -25.83 -5.94 24.92
N LYS A 414 -27.13 -5.65 25.01
CA LYS A 414 -28.08 -5.96 23.93
C LYS A 414 -27.66 -5.31 22.61
N GLU A 415 -27.37 -4.02 22.63
CA GLU A 415 -27.04 -3.24 21.43
C GLU A 415 -25.71 -3.70 20.80
N ALA A 416 -24.70 -4.01 21.62
CA ALA A 416 -23.45 -4.59 21.15
C ALA A 416 -23.66 -5.96 20.49
N ASN A 417 -24.46 -6.83 21.13
CA ASN A 417 -24.73 -8.18 20.63
C ASN A 417 -25.54 -8.16 19.32
N GLU A 418 -26.54 -7.29 19.21
CA GLU A 418 -27.31 -7.09 17.96
C GLU A 418 -26.40 -6.61 16.82
N PHE A 419 -25.50 -5.66 17.11
CA PHE A 419 -24.54 -5.15 16.13
C PHE A 419 -23.54 -6.22 15.68
N MET A 420 -22.94 -6.96 16.62
CA MET A 420 -22.00 -8.04 16.30
C MET A 420 -22.66 -9.18 15.52
N SER A 421 -23.92 -9.52 15.83
CA SER A 421 -24.67 -10.52 15.08
C SER A 421 -24.95 -10.06 13.64
N ALA A 422 -25.24 -8.78 13.43
CA ALA A 422 -25.43 -8.22 12.09
C ALA A 422 -24.13 -8.18 11.27
N ILE A 423 -22.99 -7.88 11.91
CA ILE A 423 -21.65 -7.98 11.29
C ILE A 423 -21.38 -9.43 10.86
N ASP A 424 -21.57 -10.39 11.76
CA ASP A 424 -21.33 -11.81 11.51
C ASP A 424 -22.16 -12.36 10.35
N SER A 425 -23.43 -11.95 10.25
CA SER A 425 -24.31 -12.31 9.13
C SER A 425 -23.77 -11.82 7.78
N CYS A 426 -23.22 -10.60 7.72
CA CYS A 426 -22.62 -10.09 6.48
C CYS A 426 -21.30 -10.80 6.15
N ILE A 427 -20.49 -11.11 7.17
CA ILE A 427 -19.25 -11.88 7.00
C ILE A 427 -19.56 -13.28 6.46
N GLY A 428 -20.61 -13.94 6.98
CA GLY A 428 -21.11 -15.21 6.45
C GLY A 428 -21.45 -15.14 4.96
N GLN A 429 -22.18 -14.10 4.54
CA GLN A 429 -22.52 -13.89 3.13
C GLN A 429 -21.29 -13.75 2.24
N LEU A 430 -20.24 -13.05 2.68
CA LEU A 430 -18.98 -12.95 1.92
C LEU A 430 -18.32 -14.31 1.72
N VAL A 431 -18.33 -15.16 2.76
CA VAL A 431 -17.79 -16.53 2.68
C VAL A 431 -18.65 -17.41 1.77
N ASP A 432 -19.97 -17.32 1.87
CA ASP A 432 -20.92 -18.09 1.04
C ASP A 432 -20.79 -17.75 -0.45
N LEU A 433 -20.41 -16.52 -0.77
CA LEU A 433 -20.09 -16.07 -2.14
C LEU A 433 -18.70 -16.55 -2.63
N GLY A 434 -17.99 -17.33 -1.81
CA GLY A 434 -16.73 -17.97 -2.17
C GLY A 434 -15.47 -17.16 -1.90
N ALA A 435 -15.57 -16.05 -1.16
CA ALA A 435 -14.41 -15.24 -0.81
C ALA A 435 -13.56 -15.89 0.30
N THR A 436 -12.25 -15.67 0.22
CA THR A 436 -11.38 -15.79 1.40
C THR A 436 -11.57 -14.53 2.25
N VAL A 437 -11.96 -14.68 3.52
CA VAL A 437 -12.27 -13.54 4.39
C VAL A 437 -11.33 -13.53 5.59
N ALA A 438 -10.56 -12.45 5.75
CA ALA A 438 -9.79 -12.17 6.94
C ALA A 438 -10.48 -11.07 7.76
N VAL A 439 -10.50 -11.21 9.09
CA VAL A 439 -11.14 -10.26 10.00
C VAL A 439 -10.14 -9.86 11.08
N THR A 440 -9.97 -8.57 11.30
CA THR A 440 -9.09 -8.01 12.33
C THR A 440 -9.71 -6.77 12.98
N GLY A 441 -9.13 -6.29 14.07
CA GLY A 441 -9.36 -4.95 14.60
C GLY A 441 -8.21 -3.98 14.29
N ASP A 442 -8.51 -2.68 14.27
CA ASP A 442 -7.51 -1.62 14.31
C ASP A 442 -7.04 -1.36 15.75
N HIS A 443 -7.91 -1.48 16.74
CA HIS A 443 -7.61 -1.49 18.16
C HIS A 443 -8.72 -2.17 18.98
N GLY A 444 -8.46 -2.45 20.25
CA GLY A 444 -9.44 -2.85 21.24
C GLY A 444 -10.21 -1.66 21.81
N MET A 445 -10.92 -1.89 22.92
CA MET A 445 -11.77 -0.86 23.56
C MET A 445 -11.99 -1.16 25.04
N ASN A 446 -11.76 -0.18 25.91
CA ASN A 446 -11.91 -0.36 27.35
C ASN A 446 -12.81 0.70 28.00
N ASP A 447 -13.37 0.34 29.16
CA ASP A 447 -14.03 1.29 30.06
C ASP A 447 -12.99 2.17 30.74
N LYS A 448 -13.22 3.49 30.69
CA LYS A 448 -12.33 4.57 31.16
C LYS A 448 -13.01 5.40 32.24
N SER A 449 -14.03 4.86 32.89
CA SER A 449 -14.72 5.47 34.02
C SER A 449 -14.22 4.91 35.36
N LYS A 450 -14.35 5.71 36.42
CA LYS A 450 -14.19 5.32 37.81
C LYS A 450 -15.35 4.42 38.26
N ASP A 451 -15.26 3.90 39.49
CA ASP A 451 -16.31 3.06 40.09
C ASP A 451 -17.65 3.81 40.20
N ASP A 452 -17.63 5.12 40.40
CA ASP A 452 -18.82 5.98 40.47
C ASP A 452 -19.45 6.31 39.10
N GLY A 453 -18.86 5.82 38.00
CA GLY A 453 -19.33 6.09 36.64
C GLY A 453 -18.70 7.30 35.96
N THR A 454 -18.08 8.20 36.71
CA THR A 454 -17.48 9.41 36.14
C THR A 454 -16.21 9.08 35.36
N PRO A 455 -15.87 9.83 34.28
CA PRO A 455 -14.64 9.64 33.54
C PRO A 455 -13.38 9.72 34.42
N ASN A 456 -12.44 8.79 34.22
CA ASN A 456 -11.13 8.79 34.87
C ASN A 456 -10.10 9.52 34.00
N VAL A 457 -10.11 10.84 34.08
CA VAL A 457 -9.28 11.71 33.24
C VAL A 457 -8.12 12.30 34.03
N LEU A 458 -6.94 12.33 33.43
CA LEU A 458 -5.80 13.15 33.86
C LEU A 458 -5.57 14.27 32.84
N PHE A 459 -5.87 15.51 33.22
CA PHE A 459 -5.59 16.70 32.42
C PHE A 459 -4.11 17.09 32.59
N LEU A 460 -3.27 16.47 31.76
CA LEU A 460 -1.84 16.44 31.97
C LEU A 460 -1.18 17.80 31.76
N GLU A 461 -1.71 18.64 30.86
CA GLU A 461 -1.17 19.99 30.63
C GLU A 461 -1.33 20.87 31.87
N GLU A 462 -2.45 20.75 32.59
CA GLU A 462 -2.69 21.50 33.82
C GLU A 462 -1.79 21.06 34.97
N GLU A 463 -1.54 19.76 35.09
CA GLU A 463 -0.62 19.22 36.09
C GLU A 463 0.83 19.64 35.82
N LEU A 464 1.24 19.68 34.55
CA LEU A 464 2.55 20.20 34.14
C LEU A 464 2.66 21.69 34.44
N ASP A 465 1.63 22.48 34.11
CA ASP A 465 1.58 23.91 34.43
C ASP A 465 1.66 24.18 35.94
N ARG A 466 1.01 23.35 36.76
CA ARG A 466 1.05 23.46 38.23
C ARG A 466 2.44 23.20 38.80
N LYS A 467 3.17 22.24 38.23
CA LYS A 467 4.50 21.81 38.70
C LYS A 467 5.64 22.68 38.17
N PHE A 468 5.62 22.98 36.88
CA PHE A 468 6.73 23.58 36.15
C PHE A 468 6.48 25.03 35.72
N GLY A 469 5.25 25.53 35.92
CA GLY A 469 4.85 26.89 35.60
C GLY A 469 3.96 26.97 34.36
N ARG A 470 3.07 27.97 34.33
CA ARG A 470 2.06 28.12 33.27
C ARG A 470 2.70 28.24 31.88
N GLY A 471 2.19 27.47 30.93
CA GLY A 471 2.67 27.44 29.56
C GLY A 471 3.99 26.68 29.38
N PHE A 472 4.32 25.78 30.30
CA PHE A 472 5.57 25.00 30.26
C PHE A 472 5.64 24.10 29.01
N ALA A 473 4.55 23.40 28.70
CA ALA A 473 4.47 22.48 27.58
C ALA A 473 3.09 22.50 26.93
N ARG A 474 2.99 21.98 25.70
CA ARG A 474 1.74 21.66 25.02
C ARG A 474 1.52 20.16 25.03
N VAL A 475 0.34 19.71 25.44
CA VAL A 475 -0.07 18.30 25.37
C VAL A 475 -0.93 18.09 24.13
N ILE A 476 -0.47 17.22 23.24
CA ILE A 476 -1.15 16.84 22.01
C ILE A 476 -1.88 15.51 22.25
N CYS A 477 -3.21 15.55 22.09
CA CYS A 477 -4.11 14.39 22.19
C CYS A 477 -4.43 13.88 20.77
N PRO A 478 -3.69 12.92 20.21
CA PRO A 478 -3.75 12.63 18.77
C PRO A 478 -4.96 11.76 18.36
N ILE A 479 -5.84 11.43 19.30
CA ILE A 479 -6.97 10.50 19.10
C ILE A 479 -8.02 11.03 18.13
N THR A 480 -8.27 12.33 18.10
CA THR A 480 -9.29 12.96 17.23
C THR A 480 -8.78 14.29 16.70
N ASP A 481 -9.54 14.90 15.80
CA ASP A 481 -9.25 16.23 15.30
C ASP A 481 -9.44 17.27 16.42
N PRO A 482 -8.54 18.26 16.56
CA PRO A 482 -8.60 19.25 17.64
C PRO A 482 -9.87 20.12 17.59
N PHE A 483 -10.58 20.12 16.45
CA PHE A 483 -11.84 20.83 16.25
C PHE A 483 -13.08 19.96 16.50
N VAL A 484 -12.93 18.63 16.60
CA VAL A 484 -14.04 17.70 16.81
C VAL A 484 -14.18 17.43 18.31
N ARG A 485 -15.20 18.07 18.91
CA ARG A 485 -15.52 17.96 20.35
C ARG A 485 -16.34 16.73 20.73
N HIS A 486 -16.65 15.85 19.78
CA HIS A 486 -17.43 14.64 20.06
C HIS A 486 -16.54 13.58 20.71
N HIS A 487 -17.02 12.95 21.79
CA HIS A 487 -16.28 12.03 22.68
C HIS A 487 -15.13 12.68 23.48
N GLY A 488 -15.18 14.01 23.63
CA GLY A 488 -14.28 14.77 24.48
C GLY A 488 -12.81 14.78 24.06
N ALA A 489 -12.41 14.21 22.91
CA ALA A 489 -11.00 14.11 22.49
C ALA A 489 -10.08 13.40 23.51
N LEU A 490 -10.62 12.42 24.24
CA LEU A 490 -9.90 11.71 25.30
C LEU A 490 -9.50 10.30 24.89
N GLY A 491 -8.19 10.05 24.85
CA GLY A 491 -7.59 8.76 24.59
C GLY A 491 -6.57 8.38 25.65
N SER A 492 -6.02 7.17 25.55
CA SER A 492 -5.04 6.66 26.52
C SER A 492 -3.58 6.93 26.09
N PHE A 493 -3.35 7.87 25.17
CA PHE A 493 -2.03 8.21 24.64
C PHE A 493 -1.94 9.71 24.31
N VAL A 494 -0.89 10.38 24.80
CA VAL A 494 -0.61 11.79 24.49
C VAL A 494 0.88 12.03 24.25
N ARG A 495 1.17 13.13 23.57
CA ARG A 495 2.53 13.64 23.34
C ARG A 495 2.70 14.99 24.05
N ILE A 496 3.79 15.16 24.77
CA ILE A 496 4.14 16.43 25.43
C ILE A 496 5.22 17.10 24.59
N HIS A 497 5.01 18.36 24.22
CA HIS A 497 5.99 19.19 23.52
C HIS A 497 6.37 20.38 24.39
N PHE A 498 7.64 20.51 24.78
CA PHE A 498 8.10 21.64 25.56
C PHE A 498 7.98 22.93 24.76
N ASN A 499 7.57 24.03 25.42
CA ASN A 499 7.51 25.35 24.80
C ASN A 499 8.85 26.11 24.92
N GLN A 500 9.79 25.60 25.73
CA GLN A 500 11.11 26.19 25.96
C GLN A 500 12.18 25.09 25.88
N ASP A 501 13.35 25.41 25.31
CA ASP A 501 14.48 24.48 25.13
C ASP A 501 15.13 23.99 26.45
N SER A 502 14.60 24.41 27.60
CA SER A 502 15.12 24.13 28.95
C SER A 502 14.39 23.02 29.70
N GLY A 503 13.39 22.36 29.09
CA GLY A 503 12.65 21.28 29.73
C GLY A 503 13.54 20.07 30.02
N ASN A 504 13.67 19.69 31.29
CA ASN A 504 14.37 18.47 31.69
C ASN A 504 13.45 17.25 31.45
N VAL A 505 13.69 16.53 30.35
CA VAL A 505 12.91 15.35 29.95
C VAL A 505 12.77 14.33 31.08
N ASP A 506 13.86 14.02 31.78
CA ASP A 506 13.87 13.01 32.85
C ASP A 506 12.98 13.43 34.03
N GLU A 507 13.02 14.72 34.39
CA GLU A 507 12.20 15.26 35.47
C GLU A 507 10.70 15.23 35.12
N VAL A 508 10.36 15.55 33.86
CA VAL A 508 8.98 15.49 33.37
C VAL A 508 8.49 14.04 33.32
N VAL A 509 9.32 13.12 32.82
CA VAL A 509 9.00 11.68 32.78
C VAL A 509 8.71 11.15 34.19
N GLU A 510 9.58 11.43 35.17
CA GLU A 510 9.36 11.00 36.55
C GLU A 510 8.12 11.64 37.19
N TYR A 511 7.85 12.91 36.88
CA TYR A 511 6.61 13.55 37.33
C TYR A 511 5.37 12.88 36.73
N CYS A 512 5.35 12.58 35.43
CA CYS A 512 4.26 11.86 34.79
C CYS A 512 4.05 10.46 35.40
N ARG A 513 5.13 9.74 35.72
CA ARG A 513 5.06 8.41 36.37
C ARG A 513 4.45 8.44 37.77
N SER A 514 4.44 9.61 38.43
CA SER A 514 3.87 9.73 39.78
C SER A 514 2.34 9.67 39.82
N PHE A 515 1.66 9.84 38.68
CA PHE A 515 0.20 9.80 38.62
C PHE A 515 -0.33 8.36 38.49
N PRO A 516 -1.34 7.97 39.29
CA PRO A 516 -1.89 6.62 39.25
C PRO A 516 -2.59 6.27 37.93
N GLN A 517 -2.97 7.26 37.13
CA GLN A 517 -3.57 7.08 35.80
C GLN A 517 -2.54 6.72 34.73
N VAL A 518 -1.24 6.88 34.98
CA VAL A 518 -0.18 6.67 33.99
C VAL A 518 0.34 5.23 34.08
N GLU A 519 0.39 4.55 32.94
CA GLU A 519 1.00 3.22 32.79
C GLU A 519 2.45 3.33 32.35
N LEU A 520 2.73 4.24 31.42
CA LEU A 520 4.05 4.46 30.87
C LEU A 520 4.27 5.95 30.61
N ALA A 521 5.44 6.46 30.99
CA ALA A 521 5.97 7.71 30.47
C ALA A 521 7.45 7.51 30.10
N VAL A 522 7.84 7.93 28.90
CA VAL A 522 9.20 7.82 28.35
C VAL A 522 9.47 9.00 27.42
N ASP A 523 10.74 9.28 27.14
CA ASP A 523 11.10 10.26 26.12
C ASP A 523 10.65 9.81 24.72
N GLY A 524 10.47 10.77 23.81
CA GLY A 524 9.96 10.51 22.46
C GLY A 524 10.83 9.60 21.61
N LYS A 525 12.15 9.59 21.81
CA LYS A 525 13.06 8.71 21.07
C LYS A 525 12.87 7.27 21.53
N THR A 526 12.86 7.04 22.84
CA THR A 526 12.56 5.72 23.41
C THR A 526 11.17 5.23 22.98
N ALA A 527 10.15 6.10 23.00
CA ALA A 527 8.82 5.74 22.50
C ALA A 527 8.83 5.34 21.01
N SER A 528 9.50 6.11 20.16
CA SER A 528 9.63 5.84 18.73
C SER A 528 10.27 4.47 18.46
N GLU A 529 11.32 4.13 19.20
CA GLU A 529 12.01 2.84 19.07
C GLU A 529 11.16 1.68 19.60
N LEU A 530 10.56 1.82 20.79
CA LEU A 530 9.73 0.77 21.41
C LEU A 530 8.49 0.44 20.58
N PHE A 531 7.86 1.47 20.01
CA PHE A 531 6.55 1.36 19.38
C PHE A 531 6.58 1.43 17.86
N GLN A 532 7.77 1.55 17.27
CA GLN A 532 7.96 1.69 15.83
C GLN A 532 7.17 2.87 15.27
N MET A 533 7.30 4.04 15.90
CA MET A 533 6.62 5.29 15.54
C MET A 533 7.58 6.28 14.85
N PRO A 534 7.09 7.23 14.01
CA PRO A 534 7.94 8.16 13.28
C PRO A 534 8.52 9.24 14.19
N LEU A 535 9.82 9.14 14.51
CA LEU A 535 10.52 10.06 15.42
C LEU A 535 10.32 11.55 15.09
N ASP A 536 10.23 11.89 13.82
CA ASP A 536 10.06 13.26 13.35
C ASP A 536 8.68 13.87 13.67
N ARG A 537 7.70 13.03 14.07
CA ARG A 537 6.36 13.43 14.49
C ARG A 537 6.09 13.20 15.98
N GLU A 538 7.12 12.84 16.75
CA GLU A 538 6.98 12.54 18.19
C GLU A 538 7.16 13.78 19.09
N GLY A 539 6.49 13.77 20.24
CA GLY A 539 6.70 14.74 21.32
C GLY A 539 7.98 14.48 22.10
N ASP A 540 8.41 15.44 22.93
CA ASP A 540 9.57 15.30 23.80
C ASP A 540 9.38 14.16 24.81
N VAL A 541 8.14 14.00 25.29
CA VAL A 541 7.71 12.90 26.15
C VAL A 541 6.43 12.29 25.60
N VAL A 542 6.33 10.96 25.66
CA VAL A 542 5.11 10.20 25.37
C VAL A 542 4.57 9.63 26.67
N VAL A 543 3.25 9.74 26.86
CA VAL A 543 2.57 9.22 28.05
C VAL A 543 1.41 8.33 27.62
N VAL A 544 1.34 7.15 28.22
CA VAL A 544 0.29 6.14 28.01
C VAL A 544 -0.45 5.92 29.32
N ALA A 545 -1.78 5.94 29.27
CA ALA A 545 -2.65 5.75 30.42
C ALA A 545 -2.83 4.28 30.77
N GLN A 546 -3.19 4.02 32.02
CA GLN A 546 -3.68 2.72 32.49
C GLN A 546 -4.97 2.30 31.76
N LYS A 547 -5.28 1.00 31.83
CA LYS A 547 -6.48 0.40 31.22
C LYS A 547 -7.78 1.17 31.45
N ASN A 548 -7.99 1.69 32.65
CA ASN A 548 -9.22 2.38 33.06
C ASN A 548 -9.08 3.91 33.14
N ALA A 549 -8.12 4.51 32.43
CA ALA A 549 -7.89 5.96 32.45
C ALA A 549 -7.68 6.53 31.05
N VAL A 550 -7.90 7.84 30.92
CA VAL A 550 -7.59 8.62 29.71
C VAL A 550 -6.79 9.86 30.08
N LEU A 551 -6.08 10.40 29.10
CA LEU A 551 -5.24 11.58 29.21
C LEU A 551 -5.85 12.70 28.35
N GLY A 552 -5.87 13.91 28.90
CA GLY A 552 -6.27 15.12 28.19
C GLY A 552 -5.20 16.21 28.31
N SER A 553 -5.35 17.28 27.53
CA SER A 553 -4.62 18.53 27.71
C SER A 553 -5.17 19.27 28.93
N ARG A 554 -6.21 20.08 28.73
CA ARG A 554 -6.81 20.98 29.74
C ARG A 554 -8.31 20.74 29.80
N GLU A 555 -8.92 20.83 30.98
CA GLU A 555 -10.34 20.51 31.17
C GLU A 555 -11.25 21.31 30.23
N GLU A 556 -10.93 22.59 30.03
CA GLU A 556 -11.69 23.49 29.15
C GLU A 556 -11.61 23.15 27.64
N GLU A 557 -10.63 22.33 27.23
CA GLU A 557 -10.46 21.86 25.85
C GLU A 557 -11.27 20.58 25.56
N HIS A 558 -11.83 19.93 26.60
CA HIS A 558 -12.49 18.64 26.49
C HIS A 558 -13.97 18.73 26.90
N ASP A 559 -14.88 18.71 25.91
CA ASP A 559 -16.32 18.73 26.14
C ASP A 559 -16.89 17.32 26.39
N LEU A 560 -17.20 17.02 27.65
CA LEU A 560 -17.77 15.74 28.08
C LEU A 560 -19.30 15.75 28.18
N THR A 561 -19.97 16.86 27.85
CA THR A 561 -21.44 16.95 27.95
C THR A 561 -22.15 15.96 27.02
N SER A 562 -21.53 15.62 25.90
CA SER A 562 -22.04 14.65 24.93
C SER A 562 -22.01 13.18 25.39
N LEU A 563 -21.31 12.88 26.49
CA LEU A 563 -21.27 11.54 27.08
C LEU A 563 -22.62 11.14 27.71
N GLY A 564 -23.39 12.12 28.18
CA GLY A 564 -24.67 11.88 28.85
C GLY A 564 -24.52 10.98 30.07
N ASP A 565 -25.40 9.98 30.18
CA ASP A 565 -25.40 9.01 31.29
C ASP A 565 -24.53 7.76 30.99
N HIS A 566 -23.79 7.74 29.88
CA HIS A 566 -22.95 6.60 29.51
C HIS A 566 -21.60 6.64 30.23
N ARG A 567 -21.04 5.45 30.52
CA ARG A 567 -19.64 5.33 30.97
C ARG A 567 -18.72 5.65 29.79
N LEU A 568 -17.61 6.34 30.04
CA LEU A 568 -16.63 6.64 28.99
C LEU A 568 -15.95 5.35 28.59
N ARG A 569 -16.00 4.99 27.31
CA ARG A 569 -15.15 3.94 26.72
C ARG A 569 -14.26 4.58 25.68
N SER A 570 -12.98 4.19 25.66
CA SER A 570 -12.01 4.74 24.72
C SER A 570 -10.82 3.80 24.55
N HIS A 571 -9.86 4.24 23.74
CA HIS A 571 -8.70 3.49 23.29
C HIS A 571 -7.45 4.39 23.18
N GLY A 572 -6.38 3.90 22.54
CA GLY A 572 -5.13 4.63 22.31
C GLY A 572 -3.91 4.08 23.05
N GLY A 573 -4.13 3.31 24.13
CA GLY A 573 -3.08 2.83 25.01
C GLY A 573 -2.63 1.40 24.73
N LEU A 574 -1.78 0.88 25.62
CA LEU A 574 -1.28 -0.50 25.56
C LEU A 574 -2.38 -1.53 25.83
N SER A 575 -3.32 -1.18 26.70
CA SER A 575 -4.46 -2.03 27.07
C SER A 575 -5.45 -2.31 25.94
N GLU A 576 -5.38 -1.56 24.83
CA GLU A 576 -6.21 -1.76 23.64
C GLU A 576 -5.41 -2.33 22.45
N GLN A 577 -4.20 -2.84 22.66
CA GLN A 577 -3.42 -3.43 21.55
C GLN A 577 -3.91 -4.80 21.10
N ALA A 578 -4.40 -5.61 22.04
CA ALA A 578 -4.83 -6.97 21.75
C ALA A 578 -6.12 -6.92 20.92
N ILE A 579 -6.09 -7.57 19.77
CA ILE A 579 -7.21 -7.63 18.83
C ILE A 579 -7.31 -9.04 18.21
N PRO A 580 -8.50 -9.51 17.82
CA PRO A 580 -8.63 -10.74 17.05
C PRO A 580 -7.99 -10.60 15.66
N LEU A 581 -7.34 -11.67 15.18
CA LEU A 581 -6.92 -11.86 13.79
C LEU A 581 -7.40 -13.23 13.32
N LEU A 582 -8.35 -13.23 12.38
CA LEU A 582 -9.10 -14.40 11.95
C LEU A 582 -9.01 -14.59 10.44
N LEU A 583 -9.08 -15.85 9.97
CA LEU A 583 -9.21 -16.20 8.55
C LEU A 583 -10.29 -17.28 8.38
N SER A 584 -11.12 -17.15 7.34
CA SER A 584 -12.21 -18.08 7.04
C SER A 584 -11.77 -19.47 6.60
N VAL A 585 -10.53 -19.60 6.11
CA VAL A 585 -9.95 -20.85 5.62
C VAL A 585 -8.79 -21.28 6.51
N PRO A 586 -8.50 -22.60 6.61
CA PRO A 586 -7.33 -23.08 7.33
C PRO A 586 -6.06 -22.67 6.60
N VAL A 587 -5.02 -22.33 7.36
CA VAL A 587 -3.68 -22.06 6.85
C VAL A 587 -2.86 -23.35 6.74
N LYS A 588 -1.93 -23.41 5.79
CA LYS A 588 -1.05 -24.58 5.65
C LYS A 588 -0.04 -24.67 6.80
N GLU A 589 0.07 -25.86 7.40
CA GLU A 589 1.06 -26.15 8.45
C GLU A 589 2.49 -26.32 7.88
N PRO A 590 3.54 -25.92 8.63
CA PRO A 590 3.48 -25.34 9.97
C PRO A 590 3.15 -23.84 9.94
N VAL A 591 2.22 -23.41 10.79
CA VAL A 591 2.03 -21.98 11.05
C VAL A 591 3.30 -21.44 11.72
N VAL A 592 3.92 -20.43 11.13
CA VAL A 592 5.09 -19.78 11.74
C VAL A 592 4.68 -19.13 13.06
N GLU A 593 5.25 -19.58 14.17
CA GLU A 593 5.09 -18.91 15.45
C GLU A 593 5.79 -17.55 15.41
N ARG A 594 5.00 -16.49 15.46
CA ARG A 594 5.45 -15.09 15.54
C ARG A 594 4.44 -14.26 16.31
N GLU A 595 4.86 -13.06 16.72
CA GLU A 595 3.92 -12.06 17.21
C GLU A 595 3.11 -11.52 16.03
N TRP A 596 1.85 -11.92 15.95
CA TRP A 596 0.93 -11.46 14.92
C TRP A 596 0.56 -10.00 15.13
N ARG A 597 0.50 -9.25 14.03
CA ARG A 597 0.08 -7.85 14.01
C ARG A 597 -1.22 -7.71 13.22
N ASN A 598 -2.03 -6.70 13.52
CA ASN A 598 -3.22 -6.41 12.71
C ASN A 598 -2.86 -6.18 11.23
N PHE A 599 -1.71 -5.56 10.97
CA PHE A 599 -1.19 -5.35 9.63
C PHE A 599 -0.61 -6.60 8.95
N ASP A 600 -0.73 -7.77 9.57
CA ASP A 600 -0.51 -9.05 8.90
C ASP A 600 -1.77 -9.57 8.20
N ALA A 601 -2.92 -8.88 8.29
CA ALA A 601 -4.19 -9.37 7.74
C ALA A 601 -4.15 -9.67 6.23
N PHE A 602 -3.53 -8.80 5.42
CA PHE A 602 -3.35 -9.05 3.99
C PHE A 602 -2.32 -10.15 3.71
N ASP A 603 -1.23 -10.22 4.48
CA ASP A 603 -0.23 -11.30 4.36
C ASP A 603 -0.90 -12.66 4.62
N LEU A 604 -1.65 -12.75 5.73
CA LEU A 604 -2.45 -13.92 6.09
C LEU A 604 -3.44 -14.29 4.98
N ALA A 605 -4.21 -13.34 4.45
CA ALA A 605 -5.23 -13.61 3.45
C ALA A 605 -4.67 -14.03 2.07
N LEU A 606 -3.47 -13.56 1.70
CA LEU A 606 -2.91 -13.73 0.37
C LEU A 606 -1.87 -14.86 0.26
N ASN A 607 -1.15 -15.13 1.35
CA ASN A 607 0.01 -16.04 1.31
C ASN A 607 -0.24 -17.41 1.93
N TRP A 608 -1.22 -17.54 2.83
CA TRP A 608 -1.35 -18.70 3.73
C TRP A 608 -2.48 -19.67 3.38
#